data_AF-A0A9W5TN02-F1
#
_entry.id   AF-A0A9W5TN02-F1
#
_cell.length_a   1.000
_cell.length_b   1.000
_cell.length_c   1.000
_cell.angle_alpha   90.00
_cell.angle_beta   90.00
_cell.angle_gamma   90.00
#
_symmetry.space_group_name_H-M   'P 1'
#
loop_
_entity.id
_entity.type
_entity.pdbx_description
1 polymer ?
#
loop_
_entity_poly.entity_id
_entity_poly.type
_entity_poly.pdbx_seq_one_letter_code
_entity_poly.pdbx_strand_id
1 'polypeptide(L)'
;MVSDAPARELLMDAAEMLIAERGMTVTLRELAAAAGQRNNSAVIYHFGGLDGLVAATLQRRMDSLEPRRAELLAGLDADAGPADIVAAIVGPALTIPYAQGATHYARFVESIRVHSVIAELQPSSNQWPVVMTLIRRLTPHVPGGRQAQTRRIRLMATAMFSLMADYERRDELGSPRKRARAIEELTALLVAFVITPVAVPTIG
;
A
#
# COMPACT_ATOMS: atom_id res chain seq x y z
N MET A 1 13.64 -22.17 24.92
CA MET A 1 13.03 -21.77 23.64
C MET A 1 13.45 -20.34 23.37
N VAL A 2 14.48 -20.15 22.54
CA VAL A 2 14.85 -18.82 22.05
C VAL A 2 13.70 -18.38 21.14
N SER A 3 13.11 -17.22 21.42
CA SER A 3 11.99 -16.69 20.62
C SER A 3 12.42 -16.60 19.16
N ASP A 4 11.58 -17.15 18.28
CA ASP A 4 11.76 -17.19 16.82
C ASP A 4 11.18 -15.93 16.13
N ALA A 5 10.47 -15.10 16.90
CA ALA A 5 9.93 -13.81 16.49
C ALA A 5 11.00 -12.83 15.93
N PRO A 6 12.23 -12.74 16.49
CA PRO A 6 13.26 -11.85 15.94
C PRO A 6 13.65 -12.24 14.52
N ALA A 7 13.79 -13.53 14.22
CA ALA A 7 14.17 -13.99 12.88
C ALA A 7 13.05 -13.68 11.86
N ARG A 8 11.79 -13.90 12.25
CA ARG A 8 10.63 -13.57 11.42
C ARG A 8 10.54 -12.08 11.09
N GLU A 9 10.69 -11.20 12.08
CA GLU A 9 10.64 -9.74 11.86
C GLU A 9 11.82 -9.25 11.01
N LEU A 10 13.05 -9.70 11.31
CA LEU A 10 14.24 -9.35 10.53
C LEU A 10 14.12 -9.77 9.06
N LEU A 11 13.48 -10.91 8.80
CA LEU A 11 13.22 -11.37 7.42
C LEU A 11 12.22 -10.47 6.70
N MET A 12 11.17 -10.00 7.37
CA MET A 12 10.21 -9.05 6.77
C MET A 12 10.85 -7.67 6.54
N ASP A 13 11.71 -7.20 7.44
CA ASP A 13 12.47 -5.95 7.26
C ASP A 13 13.45 -6.06 6.07
N ALA A 14 14.18 -7.18 5.99
CA ALA A 14 15.06 -7.47 4.87
C ALA A 14 14.30 -7.58 3.54
N ALA A 15 13.11 -8.18 3.54
CA ALA A 15 12.25 -8.27 2.36
C ALA A 15 11.79 -6.89 1.89
N GLU A 16 11.28 -6.06 2.79
CA GLU A 16 10.84 -4.71 2.46
C GLU A 16 11.98 -3.89 1.84
N MET A 17 13.15 -3.90 2.47
CA MET A 17 14.33 -3.18 1.99
C MET A 17 14.81 -3.70 0.63
N LEU A 18 15.11 -4.99 0.50
CA LEU A 18 15.71 -5.54 -0.73
C LEU A 18 14.76 -5.47 -1.92
N ILE A 19 13.45 -5.70 -1.71
CA ILE A 19 12.46 -5.60 -2.79
C ILE A 19 12.25 -4.14 -3.20
N ALA A 20 12.27 -3.19 -2.26
CA ALA A 20 12.22 -1.76 -2.59
C ALA A 20 13.42 -1.26 -3.41
N GLU A 21 14.58 -1.93 -3.28
CA GLU A 21 15.81 -1.57 -3.99
C GLU A 21 15.99 -2.31 -5.32
N ARG A 22 15.68 -3.61 -5.34
CA ARG A 22 16.03 -4.53 -6.46
C ARG A 22 14.80 -5.12 -7.16
N GLY A 23 13.62 -4.77 -6.69
CA GLY A 23 12.37 -5.38 -7.10
C GLY A 23 12.26 -6.87 -6.72
N MET A 24 11.38 -7.59 -7.41
CA MET A 24 11.11 -9.01 -7.17
C MET A 24 12.21 -9.98 -7.66
N THR A 25 13.38 -9.46 -8.04
CA THR A 25 14.52 -10.28 -8.50
C THR A 25 15.33 -10.90 -7.37
N VAL A 26 14.95 -10.64 -6.12
CA VAL A 26 15.64 -11.10 -4.91
C VAL A 26 15.51 -12.61 -4.71
N THR A 27 16.59 -13.23 -4.22
CA THR A 27 16.61 -14.65 -3.88
C THR A 27 16.41 -14.90 -2.38
N LEU A 28 15.93 -16.09 -2.01
CA LEU A 28 15.77 -16.47 -0.59
C LEU A 28 17.09 -16.41 0.19
N ARG A 29 18.22 -16.63 -0.49
CA ARG A 29 19.55 -16.56 0.12
C ARG A 29 19.95 -15.12 0.43
N GLU A 30 19.68 -14.18 -0.47
CA GLU A 30 19.94 -12.75 -0.22
C GLU A 30 19.09 -12.23 0.93
N LEU A 31 17.81 -12.60 0.96
CA LEU A 31 16.88 -12.24 2.04
C LEU A 31 17.35 -12.77 3.39
N ALA A 32 17.70 -14.05 3.45
CA ALA A 32 18.26 -14.66 4.65
C ALA A 32 19.55 -13.98 5.10
N ALA A 33 20.48 -13.72 4.18
CA ALA A 33 21.74 -13.07 4.50
C ALA A 33 21.54 -11.64 5.05
N ALA A 34 20.65 -10.85 4.43
CA ALA A 34 20.30 -9.51 4.89
C ALA A 34 19.63 -9.50 6.26
N ALA A 35 18.88 -10.56 6.60
CA ALA A 35 18.29 -10.76 7.92
C ALA A 35 19.23 -11.41 8.95
N GLY A 36 20.52 -11.54 8.64
CA GLY A 36 21.52 -12.16 9.53
C GLY A 36 21.39 -13.68 9.70
N GLN A 37 20.64 -14.35 8.83
CA GLN A 37 20.42 -15.79 8.87
C GLN A 37 21.51 -16.52 8.08
N ARG A 38 21.90 -17.71 8.57
CA ARG A 38 22.97 -18.51 7.97
C ARG A 38 22.58 -19.18 6.65
N ASN A 39 21.29 -19.46 6.45
CA ASN A 39 20.76 -20.12 5.26
C ASN A 39 19.32 -19.67 4.96
N ASN A 40 18.80 -20.05 3.79
CA ASN A 40 17.43 -19.75 3.37
C ASN A 40 16.35 -20.60 4.07
N SER A 41 16.73 -21.55 4.94
CA SER A 41 15.78 -22.42 5.63
C SER A 41 14.85 -21.63 6.53
N ALA A 42 15.30 -20.52 7.11
CA ALA A 42 14.44 -19.64 7.91
C ALA A 42 13.29 -19.05 7.07
N VAL A 43 13.56 -18.61 5.83
CA VAL A 43 12.51 -18.08 4.94
C VAL A 43 11.47 -19.16 4.63
N ILE A 44 11.94 -20.37 4.30
CA ILE A 44 11.06 -21.50 3.98
C ILE A 44 10.25 -21.91 5.22
N TYR A 45 10.89 -21.99 6.39
CA TYR A 45 10.27 -22.41 7.63
C TYR A 45 9.17 -21.45 8.09
N HIS A 46 9.44 -20.14 8.08
CA HIS A 46 8.51 -19.13 8.58
C HIS A 46 7.41 -18.74 7.59
N PHE A 47 7.72 -18.78 6.30
CA PHE A 47 6.89 -18.17 5.27
C PHE A 47 6.54 -19.10 4.11
N GLY A 48 7.11 -20.30 4.06
CA GLY A 48 6.90 -21.22 2.94
C GLY A 48 7.55 -20.79 1.63
N GLY A 49 8.32 -19.68 1.61
CA GLY A 49 8.97 -19.15 0.42
C GLY A 49 8.87 -17.62 0.28
N LEU A 50 9.21 -17.12 -0.90
CA LEU A 50 9.22 -15.68 -1.20
C LEU A 50 7.80 -15.10 -1.14
N ASP A 51 6.83 -15.76 -1.75
CA ASP A 51 5.45 -15.27 -1.84
C ASP A 51 4.83 -15.08 -0.46
N GLY A 52 5.01 -16.08 0.44
CA GLY A 52 4.52 -15.97 1.81
C GLY A 52 5.26 -14.92 2.63
N LEU A 53 6.53 -14.65 2.35
CA LEU A 53 7.29 -13.59 3.01
C LEU A 53 6.80 -12.22 2.55
N VAL A 54 6.56 -12.04 1.26
CA VAL A 54 5.97 -10.82 0.70
C VAL A 54 4.58 -10.59 1.27
N ALA A 55 3.74 -11.63 1.35
CA ALA A 55 2.41 -11.56 1.94
C ALA A 55 2.45 -11.19 3.43
N ALA A 56 3.32 -11.82 4.21
CA ALA A 56 3.48 -11.48 5.62
C ALA A 56 3.97 -10.04 5.83
N THR A 57 4.91 -9.58 5.00
CA THR A 57 5.46 -8.22 5.04
C THR A 57 4.37 -7.17 4.75
N LEU A 58 3.59 -7.41 3.69
CA LEU A 58 2.45 -6.55 3.34
C LEU A 58 1.36 -6.58 4.43
N GLN A 59 1.02 -7.76 4.94
CA GLN A 59 0.04 -7.93 6.01
C GLN A 59 0.42 -7.11 7.24
N ARG A 60 1.68 -7.21 7.69
CA ARG A 60 2.20 -6.43 8.83
C ARG A 60 1.99 -4.93 8.64
N ARG A 61 2.20 -4.42 7.42
CA ARG A 61 1.95 -3.01 7.09
C ARG A 61 0.46 -2.70 7.11
N MET A 62 -0.38 -3.51 6.48
CA MET A 62 -1.81 -3.25 6.45
C MET A 62 -2.48 -3.33 7.83
N ASP A 63 -2.05 -4.25 8.69
CA ASP A 63 -2.52 -4.38 10.08
C ASP A 63 -2.22 -3.11 10.91
N SER A 64 -1.14 -2.39 10.60
CA SER A 64 -0.87 -1.11 11.26
C SER A 64 -1.69 0.05 10.69
N LEU A 65 -2.16 -0.05 9.44
CA LEU A 65 -2.96 1.00 8.79
C LEU A 65 -4.45 0.89 9.11
N GLU A 66 -5.01 -0.31 9.16
CA GLU A 66 -6.45 -0.55 9.31
C GLU A 66 -7.07 0.12 10.54
N PRO A 67 -6.46 0.09 11.75
CA PRO A 67 -7.03 0.75 12.93
C PRO A 67 -7.22 2.25 12.72
N ARG A 68 -6.21 2.93 12.16
CA ARG A 68 -6.30 4.36 11.91
C ARG A 68 -7.30 4.68 10.80
N ARG A 69 -7.39 3.83 9.78
CA ARG A 69 -8.45 3.95 8.76
C ARG A 69 -9.83 3.78 9.38
N ALA A 70 -9.98 2.92 10.38
CA ALA A 70 -11.26 2.67 11.04
C ALA A 70 -11.72 3.90 11.82
N GLU A 71 -10.81 4.52 12.57
CA GLU A 71 -11.04 5.78 13.27
C GLU A 71 -11.46 6.89 12.30
N LEU A 72 -10.73 7.04 11.18
CA LEU A 72 -11.04 8.05 10.17
C LEU A 72 -12.40 7.78 9.52
N LEU A 73 -12.67 6.53 9.15
CA LEU A 73 -13.95 6.11 8.56
C LEU A 73 -15.13 6.38 9.51
N ALA A 74 -14.97 6.13 10.81
CA ALA A 74 -15.99 6.39 11.81
C ALA A 74 -16.31 7.89 11.99
N GLY A 75 -15.35 8.76 11.66
CA GLY A 75 -15.53 10.21 11.67
C GLY A 75 -16.09 10.79 10.37
N LEU A 76 -16.27 9.99 9.31
CA LEU A 76 -16.83 10.47 8.04
C LEU A 76 -18.36 10.45 8.07
N ASP A 77 -18.97 11.61 7.88
CA ASP A 77 -20.43 11.75 7.65
C ASP A 77 -20.89 10.90 6.47
N ALA A 78 -22.18 10.54 6.44
CA ALA A 78 -22.74 9.64 5.42
C ALA A 78 -22.59 10.17 3.97
N ASP A 79 -22.56 11.49 3.81
CA ASP A 79 -22.41 12.23 2.56
C ASP A 79 -20.98 12.77 2.32
N ALA A 80 -19.99 12.30 3.08
CA ALA A 80 -18.59 12.64 2.91
C ALA A 80 -18.14 12.55 1.44
N GLY A 81 -17.41 13.57 0.99
CA GLY A 81 -16.98 13.68 -0.39
C GLY A 81 -15.82 12.73 -0.75
N PRO A 82 -15.50 12.62 -2.05
CA PRO A 82 -14.38 11.79 -2.51
C PRO A 82 -13.03 12.23 -1.91
N ALA A 83 -12.86 13.52 -1.59
CA ALA A 83 -11.64 14.03 -0.98
C ALA A 83 -11.40 13.44 0.42
N ASP A 84 -12.41 13.43 1.28
CA ASP A 84 -12.29 12.91 2.64
C ASP A 84 -12.05 11.40 2.64
N ILE A 85 -12.73 10.68 1.73
CA ILE A 85 -12.58 9.23 1.58
C ILE A 85 -11.17 8.87 1.08
N VAL A 86 -10.65 9.59 0.07
CA VAL A 86 -9.29 9.37 -0.44
C VAL A 86 -8.25 9.74 0.60
N ALA A 87 -8.42 10.86 1.32
CA ALA A 87 -7.55 11.26 2.42
C ALA A 87 -7.48 10.18 3.52
N ALA A 88 -8.62 9.54 3.85
CA ALA A 88 -8.66 8.44 4.81
C ALA A 88 -7.89 7.19 4.34
N ILE A 89 -7.75 6.97 3.03
CA ILE A 89 -6.94 5.87 2.48
C ILE A 89 -5.45 6.23 2.48
N VAL A 90 -5.11 7.44 2.01
CA VAL A 90 -3.74 7.92 1.76
C VAL A 90 -3.02 8.32 3.04
N GLY A 91 -3.69 9.06 3.92
CA GLY A 91 -3.10 9.64 5.13
C GLY A 91 -2.37 8.62 6.00
N PRO A 92 -3.02 7.52 6.42
CA PRO A 92 -2.37 6.46 7.19
C PRO A 92 -1.16 5.85 6.48
N ALA A 93 -1.26 5.60 5.17
CA ALA A 93 -0.19 4.97 4.38
C ALA A 93 1.07 5.84 4.27
N LEU A 94 0.90 7.17 4.29
CA LEU A 94 2.01 8.12 4.27
C LEU A 94 2.50 8.53 5.67
N THR A 95 1.79 8.19 6.75
CA THR A 95 2.16 8.61 8.12
C THR A 95 2.68 7.48 8.98
N ILE A 96 1.92 6.39 9.10
CA ILE A 96 2.19 5.34 10.10
C ILE A 96 3.50 4.61 9.83
N PRO A 97 3.78 4.10 8.61
CA PRO A 97 5.03 3.38 8.37
C PRO A 97 6.26 4.25 8.63
N TYR A 98 6.22 5.51 8.22
CA TYR A 98 7.33 6.46 8.38
C TYR A 98 7.49 6.97 9.81
N ALA A 99 6.40 7.07 10.58
CA ALA A 99 6.48 7.33 12.02
C ALA A 99 7.11 6.15 12.78
N GLN A 100 6.98 4.93 12.24
CA GLN A 100 7.63 3.71 12.73
C GLN A 100 9.06 3.52 12.17
N GLY A 101 9.59 4.49 11.43
CA GLY A 101 10.96 4.45 10.91
C GLY A 101 11.12 3.75 9.55
N ALA A 102 10.05 3.47 8.82
CA ALA A 102 10.17 2.92 7.46
C ALA A 102 10.85 3.92 6.50
N THR A 103 11.72 3.40 5.64
CA THR A 103 12.46 4.14 4.59
C THR A 103 12.30 3.54 3.19
N HIS A 104 11.58 2.42 3.10
CA HIS A 104 11.47 1.57 1.91
C HIS A 104 10.03 1.17 1.59
N TYR A 105 9.08 1.53 2.45
CA TYR A 105 7.69 1.05 2.39
C TYR A 105 7.02 1.38 1.06
N ALA A 106 7.13 2.61 0.56
CA ALA A 106 6.42 2.99 -0.65
C ALA A 106 6.99 2.30 -1.90
N ARG A 107 8.32 2.22 -2.02
CA ARG A 107 8.97 1.48 -3.11
C ARG A 107 8.71 -0.02 -3.03
N PHE A 108 8.60 -0.58 -1.82
CA PHE A 108 8.20 -1.98 -1.63
C PHE A 108 6.79 -2.23 -2.19
N VAL A 109 5.77 -1.47 -1.76
CA VAL A 109 4.39 -1.65 -2.26
C VAL A 109 4.26 -1.36 -3.75
N GLU A 110 5.05 -0.43 -4.29
CA GLU A 110 5.14 -0.20 -5.73
C GLU A 110 5.72 -1.42 -6.45
N SER A 111 6.79 -2.02 -5.93
CA SER A 111 7.44 -3.18 -6.57
C SER A 111 6.50 -4.39 -6.65
N ILE A 112 5.73 -4.65 -5.59
CA ILE A 112 4.83 -5.80 -5.52
C ILE A 112 3.44 -5.54 -6.11
N ARG A 113 3.19 -4.37 -6.71
CA ARG A 113 1.87 -3.97 -7.23
C ARG A 113 1.25 -4.99 -8.20
N VAL A 114 2.07 -5.64 -9.02
CA VAL A 114 1.63 -6.66 -10.00
C VAL A 114 1.75 -8.09 -9.48
N HIS A 115 2.26 -8.26 -8.26
CA HIS A 115 2.39 -9.55 -7.61
C HIS A 115 1.00 -10.10 -7.24
N SER A 116 0.86 -11.44 -7.26
CA SER A 116 -0.40 -12.12 -6.94
C SER A 116 -0.98 -11.67 -5.60
N VAL A 117 -0.14 -11.43 -4.60
CA VAL A 117 -0.53 -10.90 -3.29
C VAL A 117 -1.33 -9.59 -3.34
N ILE A 118 -1.04 -8.69 -4.29
CA ILE A 118 -1.78 -7.45 -4.53
C ILE A 118 -2.94 -7.71 -5.49
N ALA A 119 -2.78 -8.59 -6.48
CA ALA A 119 -3.84 -8.95 -7.42
C ALA A 119 -5.01 -9.72 -6.77
N GLU A 120 -4.72 -10.43 -5.68
CA GLU A 120 -5.66 -11.13 -4.81
C GLU A 120 -6.34 -10.20 -3.80
N LEU A 121 -5.98 -8.90 -3.78
CA LEU A 121 -6.79 -7.81 -3.20
C LEU A 121 -8.02 -7.57 -4.08
N GLN A 122 -8.77 -8.64 -4.29
CA GLN A 122 -10.10 -8.64 -4.82
C GLN A 122 -11.01 -8.00 -3.77
N PRO A 123 -12.07 -7.29 -4.18
CA PRO A 123 -13.10 -6.76 -3.28
C PRO A 123 -13.76 -7.80 -2.36
N SER A 124 -13.58 -9.09 -2.65
CA SER A 124 -14.04 -10.24 -1.85
C SER A 124 -13.04 -10.72 -0.79
N SER A 125 -11.81 -10.20 -0.77
CA SER A 125 -10.84 -10.52 0.29
C SER A 125 -11.28 -9.83 1.59
N ASN A 126 -11.67 -10.62 2.59
CA ASN A 126 -12.08 -10.10 3.91
C ASN A 126 -10.89 -9.70 4.78
N GLN A 127 -9.70 -9.52 4.19
CA GLN A 127 -8.44 -9.38 4.91
C GLN A 127 -8.27 -7.97 5.47
N TRP A 128 -8.69 -6.94 4.73
CA TRP A 128 -8.62 -5.52 5.15
C TRP A 128 -9.98 -4.83 4.91
N PRO A 129 -10.95 -5.08 5.79
CA PRO A 129 -12.34 -4.67 5.57
C PRO A 129 -12.54 -3.15 5.57
N VAL A 130 -11.68 -2.38 6.23
CA VAL A 130 -11.86 -0.93 6.37
C VAL A 130 -11.48 -0.21 5.09
N VAL A 131 -10.30 -0.48 4.52
CA VAL A 131 -9.93 0.09 3.22
C VAL A 131 -10.91 -0.33 2.12
N MET A 132 -11.45 -1.56 2.16
CA MET A 132 -12.49 -1.99 1.23
C MET A 132 -13.81 -1.24 1.44
N THR A 133 -14.15 -0.87 2.68
CA THR A 133 -15.32 -0.02 2.97
C THR A 133 -15.13 1.39 2.41
N LEU A 134 -13.95 1.99 2.60
CA LEU A 134 -13.61 3.28 2.01
C LEU A 134 -13.72 3.25 0.48
N ILE A 135 -13.18 2.20 -0.17
CA ILE A 135 -13.31 2.00 -1.63
C ILE A 135 -14.78 1.87 -2.05
N ARG A 136 -15.60 1.12 -1.30
CA ARG A 136 -17.04 1.03 -1.56
C ARG A 136 -17.74 2.38 -1.45
N ARG A 137 -17.38 3.21 -0.46
CA ARG A 137 -17.92 4.57 -0.30
C ARG A 137 -17.45 5.51 -1.40
N LEU A 138 -16.22 5.35 -1.91
CA LEU A 138 -15.70 6.15 -3.02
C LEU A 138 -16.40 5.82 -4.35
N THR A 139 -16.75 4.54 -4.55
CA THR A 139 -17.22 4.01 -5.85
C THR A 139 -18.39 4.81 -6.48
N PRO A 140 -19.44 5.22 -5.75
CA PRO A 140 -20.52 6.04 -6.28
C PRO A 140 -20.10 7.42 -6.81
N HIS A 141 -18.97 7.98 -6.33
CA HIS A 141 -18.44 9.25 -6.82
C HIS A 141 -17.63 9.11 -8.12
N VAL A 142 -17.34 7.88 -8.55
CA VAL A 142 -16.54 7.61 -9.74
C VAL A 142 -17.45 7.59 -10.98
N PRO A 143 -17.21 8.44 -11.98
CA PRO A 143 -18.06 8.48 -13.18
C PRO A 143 -17.99 7.19 -14.01
N GLY A 144 -19.11 6.88 -14.66
CA GLY A 144 -19.25 5.76 -15.60
C GLY A 144 -19.89 4.52 -14.97
N GLY A 145 -20.09 3.48 -15.79
CA GLY A 145 -20.66 2.21 -15.34
C GLY A 145 -19.69 1.40 -14.47
N ARG A 146 -20.19 0.32 -13.85
CA ARG A 146 -19.45 -0.54 -12.91
C ARG A 146 -18.06 -0.98 -13.42
N GLN A 147 -17.92 -1.31 -14.70
CA GLN A 147 -16.65 -1.71 -15.29
C GLN A 147 -15.64 -0.55 -15.33
N ALA A 148 -16.08 0.65 -15.71
CA ALA A 148 -15.26 1.85 -15.73
C ALA A 148 -14.85 2.27 -14.31
N GLN A 149 -15.78 2.23 -13.36
CA GLN A 149 -15.50 2.50 -11.94
C GLN A 149 -14.44 1.54 -11.38
N THR A 150 -14.62 0.23 -11.60
CA THR A 150 -13.66 -0.79 -11.18
C THR A 150 -12.28 -0.55 -11.77
N ARG A 151 -12.21 -0.23 -13.07
CA ARG A 151 -10.95 0.08 -13.74
C ARG A 151 -10.29 1.32 -13.16
N ARG A 152 -11.05 2.39 -12.92
CA ARG A 152 -10.55 3.65 -12.35
C ARG A 152 -10.01 3.47 -10.93
N ILE A 153 -10.70 2.73 -10.07
CA ILE A 153 -10.23 2.41 -8.72
C ILE A 153 -8.92 1.63 -8.76
N ARG A 154 -8.81 0.62 -9.63
CA ARG A 154 -7.54 -0.13 -9.81
C ARG A 154 -6.41 0.78 -10.30
N LEU A 155 -6.68 1.66 -11.25
CA LEU A 155 -5.68 2.62 -11.75
C LEU A 155 -5.31 3.68 -10.71
N MET A 156 -6.25 4.10 -9.87
CA MET A 156 -5.98 4.99 -8.73
C MET A 156 -5.03 4.33 -7.74
N ALA A 157 -5.22 3.04 -7.42
CA ALA A 157 -4.27 2.31 -6.57
C ALA A 157 -2.87 2.22 -7.22
N THR A 158 -2.80 1.97 -8.52
CA THR A 158 -1.52 2.02 -9.27
C THR A 158 -0.84 3.39 -9.16
N ALA A 159 -1.58 4.46 -9.44
CA ALA A 159 -1.07 5.83 -9.36
C ALA A 159 -0.64 6.18 -7.92
N MET A 160 -1.43 5.77 -6.92
CA MET A 160 -1.12 5.97 -5.51
C MET A 160 0.22 5.34 -5.15
N PHE A 161 0.44 4.06 -5.45
CA PHE A 161 1.70 3.39 -5.11
C PHE A 161 2.91 3.99 -5.83
N SER A 162 2.78 4.32 -7.12
CA SER A 162 3.88 4.94 -7.86
C SER A 162 4.21 6.35 -7.35
N LEU A 163 3.20 7.18 -7.07
CA LEU A 163 3.44 8.53 -6.53
C LEU A 163 4.00 8.47 -5.12
N MET A 164 3.52 7.57 -4.25
CA MET A 164 4.13 7.35 -2.93
C MET A 164 5.61 6.97 -3.05
N ALA A 165 5.96 6.09 -3.99
CA ALA A 165 7.35 5.69 -4.21
C ALA A 165 8.20 6.85 -4.72
N ASP A 166 7.65 7.72 -5.57
CA ASP A 166 8.32 8.93 -6.00
C ASP A 166 8.55 9.92 -4.86
N TYR A 167 7.56 10.13 -3.98
CA TYR A 167 7.74 10.93 -2.76
C TYR A 167 8.84 10.34 -1.85
N GLU A 168 8.90 9.02 -1.70
CA GLU A 168 9.95 8.34 -0.93
C GLU A 168 11.34 8.54 -1.56
N ARG A 169 11.47 8.36 -2.88
CA ARG A 169 12.75 8.56 -3.61
C ARG A 169 13.27 9.99 -3.49
N ARG A 170 12.36 10.98 -3.42
CA ARG A 170 12.68 12.41 -3.31
C ARG A 170 12.97 12.87 -1.88
N ASP A 171 12.96 11.95 -0.91
CA ASP A 171 13.02 12.26 0.52
C ASP A 171 11.92 13.24 0.96
N GLU A 172 10.72 13.11 0.39
CA GLU A 172 9.57 13.97 0.71
C GLU A 172 8.69 13.38 1.83
N LEU A 173 9.15 12.30 2.48
CA LEU A 173 8.40 11.61 3.55
C LEU A 173 9.14 11.57 4.90
N GLY A 174 10.39 12.07 4.95
CA GLY A 174 11.25 12.00 6.13
C GLY A 174 10.80 12.82 7.35
N SER A 175 9.90 13.79 7.19
CA SER A 175 9.40 14.61 8.32
C SER A 175 7.88 14.77 8.33
N PRO A 176 7.25 15.03 9.50
CA PRO A 176 5.80 15.23 9.59
C PRO A 176 5.27 16.31 8.63
N ARG A 177 6.02 17.40 8.46
CA ARG A 177 5.65 18.50 7.56
C ARG A 177 5.69 18.07 6.09
N LYS A 178 6.75 17.37 5.67
CA LYS A 178 6.87 16.88 4.29
C LYS A 178 5.75 15.85 3.99
N ARG A 179 5.46 14.95 4.94
CA ARG A 179 4.35 13.99 4.84
C ARG A 179 2.98 14.66 4.72
N ALA A 180 2.69 15.68 5.53
CA ALA A 180 1.43 16.41 5.45
C ALA A 180 1.21 17.01 4.06
N ARG A 181 2.25 17.63 3.49
CA ARG A 181 2.22 18.16 2.13
C ARG A 181 2.01 17.06 1.07
N ALA A 182 2.72 15.95 1.17
CA ALA A 182 2.56 14.82 0.27
C ALA A 182 1.14 14.23 0.33
N ILE A 183 0.52 14.17 1.53
CA ILE A 183 -0.86 13.72 1.71
C ILE A 183 -1.84 14.66 1.00
N GLU A 184 -1.69 15.97 1.19
CA GLU A 184 -2.55 16.98 0.55
C GLU A 184 -2.46 16.89 -0.98
N GLU A 185 -1.24 16.94 -1.52
CA GLU A 185 -1.00 16.88 -2.97
C GLU A 185 -1.46 15.55 -3.58
N LEU A 186 -1.09 14.41 -2.98
CA LEU A 186 -1.48 13.08 -3.48
C LEU A 186 -2.99 12.89 -3.43
N THR A 187 -3.65 13.33 -2.36
CA THR A 187 -5.11 13.26 -2.26
C THR A 187 -5.77 14.06 -3.38
N ALA A 188 -5.34 15.30 -3.60
CA ALA A 188 -5.87 16.14 -4.66
C ALA A 188 -5.69 15.51 -6.06
N LEU A 189 -4.50 14.97 -6.35
CA LEU A 189 -4.20 14.29 -7.61
C LEU A 189 -5.07 13.05 -7.82
N LEU A 190 -5.22 12.20 -6.81
CA LEU A 190 -6.02 10.97 -6.91
C LEU A 190 -7.52 11.27 -7.02
N VAL A 191 -8.01 12.28 -6.29
CA VAL A 191 -9.40 12.75 -6.40
C VAL A 191 -9.67 13.25 -7.81
N ALA A 192 -8.83 14.15 -8.33
CA ALA A 192 -8.95 14.65 -9.70
C ALA A 192 -8.93 13.49 -10.72
N PHE A 193 -7.99 12.57 -10.58
CA PHE A 193 -7.89 11.39 -11.45
C PHE A 193 -9.18 10.54 -11.44
N VAL A 194 -9.72 10.24 -10.26
CA VAL A 194 -10.83 9.30 -10.13
C VAL A 194 -12.17 9.91 -10.53
N ILE A 195 -12.39 11.22 -10.26
CA ILE A 195 -13.67 11.89 -10.53
C ILE A 195 -13.75 12.57 -11.90
N THR A 196 -12.63 12.70 -12.63
CA THR A 196 -12.64 13.37 -13.95
C THR A 196 -13.66 12.71 -14.88
N PRO A 197 -14.62 13.44 -15.45
CA PRO A 197 -15.60 12.88 -16.39
C PRO A 197 -14.90 12.22 -17.59
N VAL A 198 -15.46 11.12 -18.10
CA VAL A 198 -15.04 10.61 -19.41
C VAL A 198 -15.66 11.52 -20.46
N ALA A 199 -14.96 12.57 -20.88
CA ALA A 199 -15.32 13.24 -22.11
C ALA A 199 -15.09 12.23 -23.25
N VAL A 200 -16.13 11.87 -23.99
CA VAL A 200 -15.96 11.28 -25.31
C VAL A 200 -15.54 12.45 -26.20
N PRO A 201 -14.30 12.54 -26.68
CA PRO A 201 -14.00 13.54 -27.69
C PRO A 201 -14.83 13.18 -28.91
N THR A 202 -15.83 14.00 -29.23
CA THR A 202 -16.45 14.01 -30.55
C THR A 202 -15.36 14.46 -31.51
N ILE A 203 -14.68 13.51 -32.14
CA ILE A 203 -13.83 13.80 -33.28
C ILE A 203 -14.80 14.14 -34.41
N GLY A 204 -15.06 15.44 -34.57
CA GLY A 204 -15.78 15.99 -35.71
C GLY A 204 -14.87 16.12 -36.93
#